data_AF-A0A2G9XZ26-F1
#
_entry.id   AF-A0A2G9XZ26-F1
#
_cell.length_a   1.000
_cell.length_b   1.000
_cell.length_c   1.000
_cell.angle_alpha   90.00
_cell.angle_beta   90.00
_cell.angle_gamma   90.00
#
_symmetry.space_group_name_H-M   'P 1'
#
loop_
_entity.id
_entity.type
_entity.pdbx_description
1 polymer ?
#
loop_
_entity_poly.entity_id
_entity_poly.type
_entity_poly.pdbx_seq_one_letter_code
_entity_poly.pdbx_strand_id
1 'polypeptide(L)' 'MHLVRFVRSNRVISIFGEKFAVPGEAVYQYIKATINVKEQKLLLFLNGKVIDKREYRYNRNREN' A
#
# COMPACT_ATOMS: atom_id res chain seq x y z
N MET A 1 -9.84 -5.70 -0.59
CA MET A 1 -9.95 -4.96 0.69
C MET A 1 -9.32 -3.58 0.56
N HIS A 2 -9.68 -2.63 1.43
CA HIS A 2 -9.15 -1.26 1.41
C HIS A 2 -8.58 -0.87 2.78
N LEU A 3 -7.44 -0.19 2.78
CA LEU A 3 -6.80 0.34 3.97
C LEU A 3 -6.49 1.82 3.79
N VAL A 4 -6.61 2.60 4.84
CA VAL A 4 -6.12 3.99 4.87
C VAL A 4 -4.79 4.01 5.62
N ARG A 5 -3.79 4.70 5.06
CA ARG A 5 -2.44 4.83 5.66
C ARG A 5 -1.96 6.27 5.54
N PHE A 6 -1.44 6.80 6.64
CA PHE A 6 -0.70 8.06 6.60
C PHE A 6 0.75 7.78 6.18
N VAL A 7 1.26 8.55 5.23
CA VAL A 7 2.64 8.42 4.74
C VAL A 7 3.55 9.36 5.53
N ARG A 8 4.52 8.81 6.25
CA ARG A 8 5.52 9.59 6.99
C ARG A 8 6.67 10.01 6.06
N SER A 9 7.60 10.83 6.58
CA SER A 9 8.78 11.32 5.85
C SER A 9 9.65 10.21 5.24
N ASN A 10 9.71 9.04 5.88
CA ASN A 10 10.46 7.89 5.38
C ASN A 10 9.84 7.22 4.14
N ARG A 11 8.65 7.66 3.69
CA ARG A 11 7.93 7.13 2.53
C ARG A 11 7.65 5.63 2.60
N VAL A 12 7.56 5.05 3.79
CA VAL A 12 7.27 3.62 3.96
C VAL A 12 5.96 3.42 4.71
N ILE A 13 5.08 2.58 4.16
CA ILE A 13 3.87 2.10 4.82
C ILE A 13 4.01 0.60 5.12
N SER A 14 3.31 0.15 6.17
CA SER A 14 3.14 -1.29 6.44
C SER A 14 1.73 -1.76 6.10
N ILE A 15 1.66 -2.86 5.36
CA ILE A 15 0.43 -3.56 5.01
C ILE A 15 0.67 -5.04 5.35
N PHE A 16 -0.05 -5.56 6.36
CA PHE A 16 0.11 -6.94 6.87
C PHE A 16 1.56 -7.34 7.19
N GLY A 17 2.31 -6.46 7.85
CA GLY A 17 3.70 -6.70 8.22
C GLY A 17 4.71 -6.47 7.09
N GLU A 18 4.28 -6.42 5.83
CA GLU A 18 5.12 -6.09 4.69
C GLU A 18 5.27 -4.57 4.53
N LYS A 19 6.49 -4.12 4.19
CA LYS A 19 6.83 -2.70 4.02
C LYS A 19 6.82 -2.33 2.54
N PHE A 20 6.15 -1.23 2.21
CA PHE A 20 6.07 -0.71 0.85
C PHE A 20 6.56 0.74 0.83
N ALA A 21 7.51 1.03 -0.05
CA ALA A 21 7.84 2.41 -0.40
C ALA A 21 6.63 3.10 -1.04
N VAL A 22 6.50 4.42 -0.93
CA VAL A 22 5.40 5.20 -1.50
C VAL A 22 5.97 6.38 -2.29
N PRO A 23 5.36 6.78 -3.41
CA PRO A 23 5.74 7.99 -4.14
C PRO A 23 5.84 9.23 -3.25
N GLY A 24 6.79 10.12 -3.58
CA GLY A 24 7.07 11.33 -2.79
C GLY A 24 5.89 12.30 -2.71
N GLU A 25 5.06 12.34 -3.75
CA GLU A 25 3.83 13.14 -3.80
C GLU A 25 2.81 12.80 -2.72
N ALA A 26 2.94 11.66 -2.03
CA ALA A 26 2.02 11.24 -0.97
C ALA A 26 2.54 11.52 0.44
N VAL A 27 3.76 12.06 0.60
CA VAL A 27 4.35 12.34 1.92
C VAL A 27 3.46 13.30 2.72
N TYR A 28 3.28 12.99 4.00
CA TYR A 28 2.38 13.69 4.94
C TYR A 28 0.90 13.71 4.54
N GLN A 29 0.48 12.82 3.65
CA GLN A 29 -0.92 12.66 3.26
C GLN A 29 -1.45 11.28 3.61
N TYR A 30 -2.77 11.16 3.64
CA TYR A 30 -3.46 9.89 3.73
C TYR A 30 -3.66 9.31 2.33
N ILE A 31 -3.29 8.04 2.17
CA ILE A 31 -3.56 7.28 0.95
C ILE A 31 -4.57 6.18 1.23
N LYS A 32 -5.28 5.77 0.19
CA LYS A 32 -6.06 4.53 0.18
C LYS A 32 -5.22 3.44 -0.50
N ALA A 33 -4.91 2.37 0.20
CA ALA A 33 -4.33 1.16 -0.35
C ALA A 33 -5.43 0.15 -0.64
N THR A 34 -5.43 -0.43 -1.84
CA THR A 34 -6.38 -1.47 -2.24
C THR A 34 -5.63 -2.73 -2.60
N ILE A 35 -5.94 -3.83 -1.91
CA ILE A 35 -5.47 -5.17 -2.27
C ILE A 35 -6.58 -5.86 -3.05
N ASN A 36 -6.26 -6.18 -4.30
CA ASN A 36 -7.07 -7.02 -5.17
C ASN A 36 -6.46 -8.43 -5.18
N VAL A 37 -7.06 -9.34 -4.41
CA VAL A 37 -6.57 -10.72 -4.25
C VAL A 37 -6.74 -11.52 -5.54
N LYS A 38 -7.84 -11.29 -6.28
CA LYS A 38 -8.10 -11.96 -7.56
C LYS A 38 -7.04 -11.62 -8.60
N GLU A 39 -6.63 -10.35 -8.66
CA GLU A 39 -5.59 -9.90 -9.59
C GLU A 39 -4.17 -9.96 -9.03
N GLN A 40 -4.00 -10.33 -7.77
CA GLN A 40 -2.72 -10.29 -7.06
C GLN A 40 -2.02 -8.94 -7.17
N LYS A 41 -2.75 -7.85 -6.88
CA LYS A 41 -2.25 -6.48 -7.00
C LYS A 41 -2.51 -5.64 -5.77
N LEU A 42 -1.57 -4.75 -5.49
CA LEU A 42 -1.68 -3.62 -4.59
C LEU A 42 -1.75 -2.32 -5.41
N LEU A 43 -2.78 -1.52 -5.17
CA LEU A 43 -2.93 -0.19 -5.76
C LEU A 43 -2.93 0.86 -4.66
N LEU A 44 -2.15 1.92 -4.83
CA LEU A 44 -2.14 3.07 -3.93
C LEU A 44 -2.85 4.25 -4.60
N PHE A 45 -3.73 4.89 -3.85
CA PHE A 45 -4.51 6.03 -4.31
C PHE A 45 -4.25 7.25 -3.44
N LEU A 46 -4.04 8.39 -4.09
CA LEU A 46 -4.03 9.71 -3.47
C LEU A 46 -5.13 10.55 -4.13
N ASN A 47 -6.06 11.08 -3.33
CA ASN A 47 -7.17 11.89 -3.82
C ASN A 47 -7.94 11.22 -4.99
N GLY A 48 -8.16 9.91 -4.89
CA GLY A 48 -8.87 9.11 -5.89
C GLY A 48 -8.06 8.71 -7.12
N LYS A 49 -6.84 9.22 -7.30
CA LYS A 49 -5.95 8.87 -8.42
C LYS A 49 -5.00 7.76 -8.04
N VAL A 50 -4.76 6.80 -8.94
CA VAL A 50 -3.75 5.76 -8.75
C VAL A 50 -2.37 6.41 -8.88
N ILE A 51 -1.58 6.36 -7.80
CA ILE A 51 -0.21 6.89 -7.77
C ILE A 51 0.84 5.79 -7.88
N ASP A 52 0.43 4.53 -7.65
CA ASP A 52 1.31 3.39 -7.69
C ASP A 52 0.52 2.08 -7.82
N LYS A 53 1.12 1.11 -8.50
CA LYS A 53 0.54 -0.21 -8.75
C LYS A 53 1.65 -1.26 -8.75
N ARG A 54 1.46 -2.31 -7.96
CA ARG A 54 2.44 -3.39 -7.81
C ARG A 54 1.77 -4.74 -7.75
N GLU A 55 2.53 -5.78 -8.04
CA GLU A 55 2.14 -7.13 -7.68
C GLU A 55 2.09 -7.28 -6.16
N TYR A 56 1.10 -8.03 -5.70
CA TYR A 56 0.92 -8.35 -4.29
C TYR A 56 0.38 -9.76 -4.14
N ARG A 57 1.12 -10.59 -3.42
CA ARG A 57 0.68 -11.93 -3.02
C ARG A 57 0.71 -12.01 -1.51
N TYR A 58 -0.44 -12.31 -0.92
CA TYR A 58 -0.51 -12.54 0.51
C TYR A 58 0.23 -13.85 0.84
N ASN A 59 1.36 -13.74 1.51
CA ASN A 59 2.12 -14.88 2.00
C ASN A 59 1.67 -15.24 3.41
N ARG A 60 0.94 -16.36 3.54
CA ARG A 60 0.37 -16.86 4.81
C ARG A 60 1.42 -17.40 5.80
N ASN A 61 2.67 -17.59 5.38
CA ASN A 61 3.68 -18.35 6.14
C ASN A 61 4.60 -17.49 7.03
N ARG A 62 4.17 -16.31 7.51
CA ARG A 62 5.02 -15.42 8.33
C ARG A 62 4.55 -15.23 9.78
N GLU A 63 3.83 -16.21 10.32
CA GLU A 63 3.38 -16.25 11.72
C GLU A 63 4.12 -17.33 12.55
N ASN A 64 5.34 -17.71 12.15
CA ASN A 64 6.26 -18.53 12.97
C ASN A 64 7.33 -17.65 13.62
#